data_AF-A0A356BY56-F1
#
_entry.id   AF-A0A356BY56-F1
#
_cell.length_a   1.000
_cell.length_b   1.000
_cell.length_c   1.000
_cell.angle_alpha   90.00
_cell.angle_beta   90.00
_cell.angle_gamma   90.00
#
_symmetry.space_group_name_H-M   'P 1'
#
loop_
_entity.id
_entity.type
_entity.pdbx_description
1 polymer ?
#
loop_
_entity_poly.entity_id
_entity_poly.type
_entity_poly.pdbx_seq_one_letter_code
_entity_poly.pdbx_strand_id
1 'polypeptide(L)' 'MNLTPQVVWQIFVSTGSVSAYLLYRQLLEASKTVLH' A
#
# COMPACT_ATOMS: atom_id res chain seq x y z
N MET A 1 -4.57 -0.57 12.92
CA MET A 1 -3.38 0.02 12.28
C MET A 1 -3.81 0.65 10.98
N ASN A 2 -3.70 1.97 10.81
CA ASN A 2 -3.95 2.61 9.52
C ASN A 2 -2.76 2.36 8.61
N LEU A 3 -2.98 1.61 7.52
CA LEU A 3 -2.01 1.43 6.44
C LEU A 3 -1.89 2.75 5.66
N THR A 4 -1.02 3.63 6.15
CA THR A 4 -0.70 4.90 5.48
C THR A 4 0.41 4.69 4.44
N PRO A 5 0.49 5.53 3.40
CA PRO A 5 1.56 5.45 2.40
C PRO A 5 2.96 5.44 3.04
N GLN A 6 3.12 6.16 4.16
CA GLN A 6 4.37 6.31 4.88
C GLN A 6 4.82 4.99 5.54
N VAL A 7 3.88 4.21 6.08
CA VAL A 7 4.15 2.88 6.65
C VAL A 7 4.53 1.89 5.55
N VAL A 8 3.83 1.92 4.42
CA VAL A 8 4.14 1.02 3.28
C VAL A 8 5.51 1.35 2.68
N TRP A 9 5.86 2.63 2.60
CA TRP A 9 7.20 3.05 2.17
C TRP A 9 8.29 2.53 3.11
N GLN A 10 8.09 2.61 4.42
CA GLN A 10 9.03 2.06 5.39
C GLN A 10 9.18 0.54 5.23
N ILE A 11 8.08 -0.20 5.03
CA ILE A 11 8.14 -1.64 4.77
C ILE A 11 8.95 -1.93 3.50
N PHE A 12 8.73 -1.18 2.42
CA PHE A 12 9.49 -1.34 1.18
C PHE A 12 11.00 -1.09 1.39
N VAL A 13 11.38 0.01 2.04
CA VAL A 13 12.79 0.34 2.29
C VAL A 13 13.45 -0.69 3.23
N SER A 14 12.75 -1.14 4.27
CA SER A 14 13.30 -2.08 5.25
C SER A 14 13.37 -3.53 4.77
N THR A 15 12.48 -3.95 3.87
CA THR A 15 12.38 -5.36 3.44
C THR A 15 12.78 -5.58 1.98
N GLY A 16 12.89 -4.52 1.18
CA GLY A 16 13.02 -4.61 -0.27
C GLY A 16 11.80 -5.21 -0.97
N SER A 17 10.70 -5.44 -0.25
CA SER A 17 9.54 -6.16 -0.77
C SER A 17 8.70 -5.27 -1.68
N VAL A 18 8.96 -5.37 -2.99
CA VAL A 18 8.15 -4.74 -4.05
C VAL A 18 6.68 -5.19 -3.94
N SER A 19 6.44 -6.45 -3.55
CA SER A 19 5.10 -7.01 -3.40
C SER A 19 4.24 -6.24 -2.40
N ALA A 20 4.82 -5.77 -1.28
CA ALA A 20 4.09 -4.99 -0.28
C ALA A 20 3.64 -3.62 -0.83
N TYR A 21 4.48 -2.97 -1.65
CA TYR A 21 4.14 -1.71 -2.31
C TYR A 21 3.04 -1.91 -3.37
N LEU A 22 3.12 -2.98 -4.18
CA LEU A 22 2.11 -3.29 -5.19
C LEU A 22 0.75 -3.64 -4.57
N LEU A 23 0.74 -4.41 -3.49
CA LEU A 23 -0.49 -4.74 -2.76
C LEU A 23 -1.18 -3.48 -2.20
N TYR A 24 -0.42 -2.54 -1.65
CA TYR A 24 -0.96 -1.26 -1.20
C TYR A 24 -1.57 -0.46 -2.35
N ARG A 25 -0.91 -0.42 -3.51
CA ARG A 25 -1.43 0.26 -4.70
C ARG A 25 -2.76 -0.34 -5.15
N GLN A 26 -2.86 -1.67 -5.19
CA GLN A 26 -4.11 -2.36 -5.53
C GLN A 26 -5.23 -2.07 -4.54
N LEU A 27 -4.93 -2.05 -3.23
CA LEU A 27 -5.92 -1.72 -2.20
C LEU A 27 -6.38 -0.26 -2.33
N LEU A 28 -5.47 0.66 -2.65
CA LEU A 28 -5.79 2.07 -2.85
C LEU A 28 -6.65 2.29 -4.09
N GLU A 29 -6.42 1.54 -5.16
CA GLU A 29 -7.26 1.58 -6.37
C GLU A 29 -8.64 0.96 -6.10
N ALA A 30 -8.70 -0.21 -5.48
CA ALA A 30 -9.96 -0.88 -5.13
C ALA A 30 -10.83 -0.02 -4.20
N SER A 31 -10.24 0.65 -3.20
CA SER A 31 -10.97 1.56 -2.30
C SER A 31 -11.54 2.79 -2.99
N LYS A 32 -10.89 3.29 -4.05
CA LYS A 32 -11.43 4.40 -4.87
C LYS A 32 -12.61 3.94 -5.73
N THR A 33 -12.58 2.71 -6.25
CA THR A 33 -13.67 2.16 -7.05
C THR A 33 -14.93 1.88 -6.24
N VAL A 34 -14.79 1.47 -4.97
CA VAL A 34 -15.94 1.19 -4.08
C VAL A 34 -16.69 2.46 -3.65
N LEU A 35 -16.06 3.64 -3.77
CA LEU A 35 -16.60 4.92 -3.33
C LEU A 35 -17.30 5.73 -4.45
N HIS A 36 -17.54 5.10 -5.61
CA HIS A 36 -18.14 5.72 -6.79
C HIS A 36 -19.50 5.09 -7.14
#